data_AF-A0A4R6TFU1-F1
#
_entry.id   AF-A0A4R6TFU1-F1
#
_cell.length_a   1.000
_cell.length_b   1.000
_cell.length_c   1.000
_cell.angle_alpha   90.00
_cell.angle_beta   90.00
_cell.angle_gamma   90.00
#
_symmetry.space_group_name_H-M   'P 1'
#
loop_
_entity.id
_entity.type
_entity.pdbx_description
1 polymer ?
#
loop_
_entity_poly.entity_id
_entity_poly.type
_entity_poly.pdbx_seq_one_letter_code
_entity_poly.pdbx_strand_id
1 'polypeptide(L)'
;MNKSKLLDDLISQGEKLTDSIYHVPAGSGVLRFNSVYSTRKKEEYQNWQSSSQRFIKTYFPSDLEDFRRNTEQLSPNNHQKMMGILRAIKLMPEEPIKTSGKGSGNTNITINNTQQIVLNLFTEAVKDEITGKEYKELKEILKNYEREPEKTTSEIKEKLKKMGGDVLTNIITNILTNPNIYGGLM
;
A
#
# COMPACT_ATOMS: atom_id res chain seq x y z
N MET A 1 -25.54 1.42 -5.63
CA MET A 1 -24.66 1.36 -4.44
C MET A 1 -23.48 2.30 -4.67
N ASN A 2 -23.09 3.12 -3.69
CA ASN A 2 -22.02 4.11 -3.85
C ASN A 2 -20.63 3.42 -3.92
N LYS A 3 -19.80 3.76 -4.93
CA LYS A 3 -18.43 3.25 -5.15
C LYS A 3 -17.56 3.38 -3.89
N SER A 4 -17.59 4.54 -3.24
CA SER A 4 -16.80 4.80 -2.02
C SER A 4 -17.25 3.92 -0.86
N LYS A 5 -18.56 3.79 -0.64
CA LYS A 5 -19.10 2.91 0.41
C LYS A 5 -18.71 1.44 0.18
N LEU A 6 -18.78 0.97 -1.06
CA LEU A 6 -18.37 -0.40 -1.40
C LEU A 6 -16.88 -0.64 -1.12
N LEU A 7 -16.02 0.35 -1.41
CA LEU A 7 -14.60 0.26 -1.09
C LEU A 7 -14.35 0.23 0.43
N ASP A 8 -15.04 1.06 1.20
CA ASP A 8 -14.94 1.06 2.66
C ASP A 8 -15.38 -0.29 3.26
N ASP A 9 -16.46 -0.88 2.72
CA ASP A 9 -16.93 -2.21 3.14
C ASP A 9 -15.90 -3.30 2.83
N LEU A 10 -15.22 -3.23 1.67
CA LEU A 10 -14.16 -4.17 1.29
C LEU A 10 -12.92 -4.04 2.16
N ILE A 11 -12.51 -2.81 2.52
CA ILE A 11 -11.40 -2.54 3.43
C ILE A 11 -11.73 -3.09 4.81
N SER A 12 -12.91 -2.76 5.36
CA SER A 12 -13.32 -3.24 6.69
C SER A 12 -13.41 -4.77 6.78
N GLN A 13 -13.89 -5.43 5.71
CA GLN A 13 -13.89 -6.89 5.62
C GLN A 13 -12.47 -7.45 5.63
N GLY A 14 -11.57 -6.87 4.83
CA GLY A 14 -10.18 -7.30 4.77
C GLY A 14 -9.47 -7.17 6.12
N GLU A 15 -9.67 -6.05 6.83
CA GLU A 15 -9.11 -5.83 8.18
C GLU A 15 -9.52 -6.94 9.16
N LYS A 16 -10.81 -7.29 9.20
CA LYS A 16 -11.33 -8.38 10.03
C LYS A 16 -10.76 -9.76 9.67
N LEU A 17 -10.29 -9.93 8.43
CA LEU A 17 -9.73 -11.19 7.95
C LEU A 17 -8.23 -11.34 8.28
N THR A 18 -7.54 -10.26 8.66
CA THR A 18 -6.11 -10.27 9.02
C THR A 18 -5.81 -11.36 10.06
N ASP A 19 -6.56 -11.38 11.16
CA ASP A 19 -6.36 -12.30 12.28
C ASP A 19 -6.83 -13.73 12.00
N SER A 20 -7.49 -13.95 10.86
CA SER A 20 -7.92 -15.28 10.46
C SER A 20 -6.77 -16.12 9.88
N ILE A 21 -5.68 -15.47 9.44
CA ILE A 21 -4.54 -16.10 8.76
C ILE A 21 -3.58 -16.67 9.80
N TYR A 22 -3.20 -17.93 9.64
CA TYR A 22 -2.27 -18.61 10.56
C TYR A 22 -1.26 -19.47 9.82
N HIS A 23 -0.08 -19.63 10.41
CA HIS A 23 0.98 -20.51 9.91
C HIS A 23 0.61 -21.98 10.14
N VAL A 24 0.77 -22.80 9.10
CA VAL A 24 0.54 -24.25 9.15
C VAL A 24 1.88 -24.95 9.36
N PRO A 25 2.14 -25.51 10.56
CA PRO A 25 3.41 -26.20 10.83
C PRO A 25 3.58 -27.41 9.89
N ALA A 26 4.84 -27.77 9.64
CA ALA A 26 5.15 -29.03 8.96
C ALA A 26 4.71 -30.21 9.84
N GLY A 27 4.28 -31.30 9.21
CA GLY A 27 4.02 -32.55 9.92
C GLY A 27 5.32 -33.10 10.54
N SER A 28 5.19 -33.92 11.58
CA SER A 28 6.35 -34.56 12.21
C SER A 28 7.18 -35.34 11.17
N GLY A 29 8.50 -35.13 11.19
CA GLY A 29 9.43 -35.76 10.24
C GLY A 29 9.45 -35.15 8.82
N VAL A 30 8.65 -34.11 8.54
CA VAL A 30 8.62 -33.45 7.23
C VAL A 30 9.54 -32.23 7.23
N LEU A 31 10.59 -32.27 6.42
CA LEU A 31 11.39 -31.08 6.08
C LEU A 31 10.61 -30.22 5.09
N ARG A 32 10.27 -29.00 5.50
CA ARG A 32 9.57 -28.02 4.65
C ARG A 32 10.39 -26.74 4.55
N PHE A 33 10.77 -26.40 3.33
CA PHE A 33 11.61 -25.22 3.04
C PHE A 33 10.79 -23.92 2.83
N ASN A 34 9.47 -24.03 2.68
CA ASN A 34 8.59 -22.88 2.44
C ASN A 34 7.52 -22.77 3.53
N SER A 35 7.25 -21.55 3.99
CA SER A 35 6.13 -21.28 4.91
C SER A 35 4.79 -21.51 4.22
N VAL A 36 3.88 -22.17 4.92
CA VAL A 36 2.50 -22.41 4.45
C VAL A 36 1.54 -21.74 5.42
N TYR A 37 0.54 -21.06 4.89
CA TYR A 37 -0.49 -20.41 5.68
C TYR A 37 -1.87 -20.92 5.30
N SER A 38 -2.79 -20.85 6.24
CA SER A 38 -4.21 -21.09 6.02
C SER A 38 -5.03 -20.01 6.70
N THR A 39 -6.34 -19.99 6.46
CA THR A 39 -7.28 -19.11 7.15
C THR A 39 -8.36 -19.93 7.83
N ARG A 40 -8.80 -19.47 9.01
CA ARG A 40 -9.96 -20.02 9.72
C ARG A 40 -11.29 -19.65 9.05
N LYS A 41 -11.29 -18.67 8.14
CA LYS A 41 -12.48 -18.08 7.50
C LYS A 41 -12.41 -18.21 5.97
N LYS A 42 -12.25 -19.45 5.48
CA LYS A 42 -11.98 -19.73 4.06
C LYS A 42 -13.00 -19.11 3.10
N GLU A 43 -14.28 -19.30 3.38
CA GLU A 43 -15.36 -18.80 2.52
C GLU A 43 -15.41 -17.27 2.53
N GLU A 44 -15.39 -16.64 3.71
CA GLU A 44 -15.36 -15.18 3.83
C GLU A 44 -14.15 -14.58 3.10
N TYR A 45 -12.99 -15.21 3.22
CA TYR A 45 -11.76 -14.75 2.56
C TYR A 45 -11.85 -14.87 1.04
N GLN A 46 -12.38 -15.99 0.54
CA GLN A 46 -12.59 -16.21 -0.90
C GLN A 46 -13.63 -15.22 -1.48
N ASN A 47 -14.70 -14.97 -0.74
CA ASN A 47 -15.73 -13.99 -1.13
C ASN A 47 -15.15 -12.57 -1.15
N TRP A 48 -14.34 -12.21 -0.16
CA TRP A 48 -13.65 -10.93 -0.10
C TRP A 48 -12.66 -10.75 -1.26
N GLN A 49 -11.83 -11.75 -1.56
CA GLN A 49 -10.91 -11.70 -2.71
C GLN A 49 -11.67 -11.51 -4.03
N SER A 50 -12.74 -12.28 -4.24
CA SER A 50 -13.55 -12.23 -5.46
C SER A 50 -14.26 -10.88 -5.61
N SER A 51 -14.81 -10.36 -4.51
CA SER A 51 -15.49 -9.06 -4.49
C SER A 51 -14.50 -7.90 -4.73
N SER A 52 -13.32 -7.96 -4.12
CA SER A 52 -12.24 -6.99 -4.32
C SER A 52 -11.74 -7.00 -5.77
N GLN A 53 -11.45 -8.17 -6.33
CA GLN A 53 -11.06 -8.30 -7.74
C GLN A 53 -12.14 -7.74 -8.67
N ARG A 54 -13.42 -8.02 -8.40
CA ARG A 54 -14.53 -7.48 -9.21
C ARG A 54 -14.61 -5.96 -9.12
N PHE A 55 -14.46 -5.39 -7.93
CA PHE A 55 -14.43 -3.94 -7.72
C PHE A 55 -13.30 -3.29 -8.50
N ILE A 56 -12.07 -3.79 -8.33
CA ILE A 56 -10.87 -3.29 -9.00
C ILE A 56 -11.02 -3.41 -10.52
N LYS A 57 -11.43 -4.57 -11.04
CA LYS A 57 -11.67 -4.74 -12.48
C LYS A 57 -12.69 -3.73 -13.05
N THR A 58 -13.67 -3.34 -12.27
CA THR A 58 -14.77 -2.46 -12.72
C THR A 58 -14.37 -0.99 -12.71
N TYR A 59 -13.61 -0.55 -11.70
CA TYR A 59 -13.36 0.87 -11.46
C TYR A 59 -11.88 1.26 -11.50
N PHE A 60 -10.99 0.29 -11.31
CA PHE A 60 -9.54 0.45 -11.18
C PHE A 60 -8.75 -0.64 -11.94
N PRO A 61 -9.03 -0.89 -13.23
CA PRO A 61 -8.36 -1.94 -14.00
C PRO A 61 -6.82 -1.85 -14.03
N SER A 62 -6.19 -0.70 -13.76
CA SER A 62 -4.73 -0.60 -13.66
C SER A 62 -4.13 -1.48 -12.56
N ASP A 63 -4.83 -1.61 -11.44
CA ASP A 63 -4.36 -2.31 -10.24
C ASP A 63 -4.74 -3.79 -10.21
N LEU A 64 -5.48 -4.27 -11.22
CA LEU A 64 -6.07 -5.61 -11.21
C LEU A 64 -5.01 -6.71 -11.16
N GLU A 65 -3.97 -6.62 -12.00
CA GLU A 65 -2.95 -7.66 -12.05
C GLU A 65 -2.09 -7.70 -10.79
N ASP A 66 -1.77 -6.55 -10.21
CA ASP A 66 -1.05 -6.47 -8.95
C ASP A 66 -1.88 -7.05 -7.81
N PHE A 67 -3.20 -6.78 -7.77
CA PHE A 67 -4.08 -7.41 -6.80
C PHE A 67 -4.14 -8.94 -7.01
N ARG A 68 -4.31 -9.39 -8.26
CA ARG A 68 -4.46 -10.82 -8.60
C ARG A 68 -3.24 -11.64 -8.21
N ARG A 69 -2.02 -11.14 -8.46
CA ARG A 69 -0.77 -11.81 -8.06
C ARG A 69 -0.72 -12.11 -6.56
N ASN A 70 -1.27 -11.22 -5.73
CA ASN A 70 -1.31 -11.41 -4.29
C ASN A 70 -2.44 -12.34 -3.82
N THR A 71 -3.33 -12.79 -4.72
CA THR A 71 -4.34 -13.81 -4.39
C THR A 71 -3.83 -15.25 -4.54
N GLU A 72 -2.75 -15.47 -5.28
CA GLU A 72 -2.27 -16.80 -5.69
C GLU A 72 -1.80 -17.65 -4.51
N GLN A 73 -1.20 -17.02 -3.50
CA GLN A 73 -0.78 -17.68 -2.27
C GLN A 73 -1.27 -16.91 -1.06
N LEU A 74 -1.97 -17.60 -0.15
CA LEU A 74 -2.32 -17.02 1.14
C LEU A 74 -1.05 -16.85 1.99
N SER A 75 -0.82 -15.63 2.44
CA SER A 75 0.15 -15.30 3.48
C SER A 75 -0.21 -13.95 4.10
N PRO A 76 0.24 -13.65 5.33
CA PRO A 76 0.07 -12.33 5.92
C PRO A 76 0.62 -11.21 5.03
N ASN A 77 1.77 -11.44 4.39
CA ASN A 77 2.40 -10.48 3.49
C ASN A 77 1.54 -10.20 2.24
N ASN A 78 1.03 -11.26 1.60
CA ASN A 78 0.17 -11.09 0.42
C ASN A 78 -1.17 -10.44 0.79
N HIS A 79 -1.73 -10.77 1.97
CA HIS A 79 -2.91 -10.09 2.50
C HIS A 79 -2.66 -8.58 2.67
N GLN A 80 -1.55 -8.21 3.31
CA GLN A 80 -1.19 -6.80 3.48
C GLN A 80 -0.99 -6.06 2.16
N LYS A 81 -0.42 -6.70 1.14
CA LYS A 81 -0.28 -6.11 -0.20
C LYS A 81 -1.65 -5.86 -0.86
N MET A 82 -2.58 -6.82 -0.77
CA MET A 82 -3.96 -6.62 -1.25
C MET A 82 -4.66 -5.47 -0.52
N MET A 83 -4.50 -5.39 0.81
CA MET A 83 -5.02 -4.28 1.61
C MET A 83 -4.41 -2.94 1.23
N GLY A 84 -3.11 -2.91 0.92
CA GLY A 84 -2.41 -1.73 0.44
C GLY A 84 -3.01 -1.18 -0.86
N ILE A 85 -3.34 -2.06 -1.81
CA ILE A 85 -3.98 -1.66 -3.08
C ILE A 85 -5.36 -1.03 -2.82
N LEU A 86 -6.22 -1.66 -2.01
CA LEU A 86 -7.54 -1.11 -1.70
C LEU A 86 -7.46 0.25 -1.01
N ARG A 87 -6.50 0.43 -0.10
CA ARG A 87 -6.26 1.72 0.58
C ARG A 87 -5.68 2.77 -0.37
N ALA A 88 -4.78 2.39 -1.27
CA ALA A 88 -4.26 3.28 -2.30
C ALA A 88 -5.36 3.78 -3.22
N ILE A 89 -6.29 2.90 -3.61
CA ILE A 89 -7.49 3.26 -4.39
C ILE A 89 -8.40 4.23 -3.61
N LYS A 90 -8.57 4.03 -2.30
CA LYS A 90 -9.37 4.94 -1.46
C LYS A 90 -8.76 6.33 -1.42
N LEU A 91 -7.43 6.38 -1.37
CA LEU A 91 -6.64 7.59 -1.30
C LEU A 91 -6.55 8.31 -2.66
N MET A 92 -6.43 7.55 -3.75
CA MET A 92 -6.33 8.04 -5.13
C MET A 92 -7.42 7.35 -5.98
N PRO A 93 -8.67 7.85 -5.95
CA PRO A 93 -9.80 7.19 -6.59
C PRO A 93 -9.86 7.41 -8.12
N GLU A 94 -8.83 8.02 -8.69
CA GLU A 94 -8.65 8.30 -10.11
C GLU A 94 -7.69 7.29 -10.74
N GLU A 95 -8.03 6.84 -11.95
CA GLU A 95 -7.21 5.92 -12.74
C GLU A 95 -6.03 6.66 -13.40
N PRO A 96 -4.83 6.07 -13.45
CA PRO A 96 -3.71 6.63 -14.20
C PRO A 96 -4.07 6.78 -15.69
N ILE A 97 -3.80 7.96 -16.25
CA ILE A 97 -4.05 8.25 -17.66
C ILE A 97 -3.12 7.37 -18.51
N LYS A 98 -3.69 6.43 -19.28
CA LYS A 98 -2.94 5.66 -20.27
C LYS A 98 -2.52 6.59 -21.42
N THR A 99 -1.28 7.07 -21.43
CA THR A 99 -0.70 7.66 -22.64
C THR A 99 -0.40 6.52 -23.61
N SER A 100 -1.25 6.36 -24.64
CA SER A 100 -0.98 5.44 -25.74
C SER A 100 0.26 5.93 -26.49
N GLY A 101 1.41 5.31 -26.24
CA GLY A 101 2.67 5.68 -26.85
C GLY A 101 2.67 5.43 -28.37
N LYS A 102 2.57 6.52 -29.14
CA LYS A 102 3.28 6.68 -30.42
C LYS A 102 3.82 8.10 -30.43
N GLY A 103 5.11 8.26 -30.17
CA GLY A 103 5.75 9.56 -30.24
C GLY A 103 7.07 9.61 -29.49
N SER A 104 8.16 9.46 -30.24
CA SER A 104 9.45 10.05 -29.91
C SER A 104 9.23 11.53 -29.55
N GLY A 105 9.68 11.96 -28.39
CA GLY A 105 9.56 13.35 -27.95
C GLY A 105 10.06 13.49 -26.52
N ASN A 106 11.24 14.07 -26.37
CA ASN A 106 11.77 14.54 -25.09
C ASN A 106 10.73 15.46 -24.45
N THR A 107 9.88 14.90 -23.60
CA THR A 107 8.95 15.68 -22.82
C THR A 107 9.63 15.90 -21.49
N ASN A 108 10.32 17.03 -21.37
CA ASN A 108 10.63 17.59 -20.07
C ASN A 108 9.28 17.91 -19.42
N ILE A 109 8.70 16.93 -18.74
CA ILE A 109 7.60 17.17 -17.84
C ILE A 109 8.24 17.89 -16.66
N THR A 110 8.11 19.22 -16.60
CA THR A 110 8.37 19.97 -15.39
C THR A 110 7.30 19.58 -14.37
N ILE A 111 7.53 18.46 -13.67
CA ILE A 111 6.66 17.99 -12.58
C ILE A 111 7.15 18.68 -11.30
N ASN A 112 6.75 19.93 -11.10
CA ASN A 112 6.97 20.63 -9.84
C ASN A 112 6.04 20.15 -8.70
N ASN A 113 5.21 19.11 -8.92
CA ASN A 113 4.13 18.71 -8.00
C ASN A 113 4.19 17.27 -7.46
N THR A 114 5.07 16.40 -7.95
CA THR A 114 5.16 15.00 -7.48
C THR A 114 5.60 14.89 -6.03
N GLN A 115 6.48 15.80 -5.58
CA GLN A 115 6.98 15.83 -4.21
C GLN A 115 5.87 16.15 -3.21
N GLN A 116 5.08 17.21 -3.43
CA GLN A 116 3.92 17.54 -2.59
C GLN A 116 2.85 16.43 -2.56
N ILE A 117 2.60 15.77 -3.70
CA ILE A 117 1.62 14.68 -3.79
C ILE A 117 2.07 13.49 -2.92
N VAL A 118 3.34 13.09 -2.99
CA VAL A 118 3.88 12.00 -2.16
C VAL A 118 3.89 12.36 -0.67
N LEU A 119 4.17 13.61 -0.34
CA LEU A 119 4.15 14.10 1.04
C LEU A 119 2.74 14.10 1.65
N ASN A 120 1.74 14.50 0.86
CA ASN A 120 0.32 14.44 1.26
C ASN A 120 -0.18 13.01 1.38
N LEU A 121 0.19 12.14 0.42
CA LEU A 121 -0.10 10.70 0.42
C LEU A 121 0.44 10.03 1.69
N PHE A 122 1.69 10.36 2.02
CA PHE A 122 2.37 9.84 3.20
C PHE A 122 1.71 10.31 4.50
N THR A 123 1.40 11.60 4.61
CA THR A 123 0.77 12.13 5.81
C THR A 123 -0.64 11.56 6.01
N GLU A 124 -1.44 11.41 4.96
CA GLU A 124 -2.77 10.81 5.08
C GLU A 124 -2.71 9.32 5.47
N ALA A 125 -1.76 8.55 4.92
CA ALA A 125 -1.63 7.12 5.22
C ALA A 125 -1.24 6.81 6.68
N VAL A 126 -0.60 7.75 7.37
CA VAL A 126 -0.16 7.58 8.76
C VAL A 126 -1.01 8.35 9.77
N LYS A 127 -1.90 9.24 9.31
CA LYS A 127 -2.66 10.17 10.17
C LYS A 127 -3.49 9.48 11.24
N ASP A 128 -4.13 8.35 10.90
CA ASP A 128 -4.99 7.61 11.82
C ASP A 128 -4.20 6.60 12.68
N GLU A 129 -2.92 6.38 12.34
CA GLU A 129 -2.01 5.44 13.01
C GLU A 129 -1.08 6.12 14.02
N ILE A 130 -0.99 7.46 14.00
CA ILE A 130 -0.15 8.25 14.91
C ILE A 130 -0.97 9.35 15.59
N THR A 131 -0.49 9.88 16.71
CA THR A 131 -1.15 10.99 17.38
C THR A 131 -1.09 12.28 16.56
N GLY A 132 -2.04 13.19 16.78
CA GLY A 132 -2.03 14.50 16.12
C GLY A 132 -0.76 15.34 16.39
N LYS A 133 -0.02 15.04 17.47
CA LYS A 133 1.28 15.65 17.76
C LYS A 133 2.38 15.07 16.86
N GLU A 134 2.45 13.75 16.78
CA GLU A 134 3.39 13.02 15.91
C GLU A 134 3.19 13.36 14.44
N TYR A 135 1.94 13.52 14.00
CA TYR A 135 1.58 13.97 12.66
C TYR A 135 2.15 15.37 12.32
N LYS A 136 2.09 16.31 13.27
CA LYS A 136 2.64 17.65 13.07
C LYS A 136 4.17 17.63 12.99
N GLU A 137 4.82 16.85 13.86
CA GLU A 137 6.27 16.69 13.82
C GLU A 137 6.73 16.07 12.50
N LEU A 138 5.99 15.08 12.00
CA LEU A 138 6.26 14.45 10.73
C LEU A 138 6.10 15.42 9.55
N LYS A 139 5.03 16.23 9.55
CA LYS A 139 4.82 17.29 8.55
C LYS A 139 5.97 18.29 8.49
N GLU A 140 6.57 18.64 9.62
CA GLU A 140 7.72 19.54 9.64
C GLU A 140 8.96 18.92 9.01
N ILE A 141 9.25 17.65 9.30
CA ILE A 141 10.40 16.94 8.70
C ILE A 141 10.27 16.90 7.18
N LEU A 142 9.06 16.63 6.68
CA LEU A 142 8.78 16.54 5.24
C LEU A 142 9.01 17.83 4.46
N LYS A 143 8.92 19.01 5.09
CA LYS A 143 9.20 20.29 4.40
C LYS A 143 10.64 20.41 3.92
N ASN A 144 11.56 19.68 4.56
CA ASN A 144 12.98 19.72 4.21
C ASN A 144 13.33 18.73 3.08
N TYR A 145 12.37 17.93 2.62
CA TYR A 145 12.61 16.87 1.64
C TYR A 145 13.15 17.41 0.32
N GLU A 146 12.63 18.53 -0.18
CA GLU A 146 13.07 19.14 -1.45
C GLU A 146 14.53 19.61 -1.40
N ARG A 147 15.02 19.99 -0.21
CA ARG A 147 16.41 20.44 -0.03
C ARG A 147 17.37 19.28 0.27
N GLU A 148 16.94 18.33 1.09
CA GLU A 148 17.80 17.28 1.64
C GLU A 148 17.08 15.92 1.64
N PRO A 149 16.80 15.32 0.47
CA PRO A 149 15.90 14.16 0.34
C PRO A 149 16.42 12.90 1.06
N GLU A 150 17.71 12.59 0.97
CA GLU A 150 18.31 11.41 1.60
C GLU A 150 18.31 11.52 3.14
N LYS A 151 18.63 12.71 3.65
CA LYS A 151 18.65 12.98 5.08
C LYS A 151 17.24 13.02 5.66
N THR A 152 16.32 13.67 4.95
CA THR A 152 14.89 13.72 5.33
C THR A 152 14.29 12.32 5.35
N THR A 153 14.62 11.47 4.37
CA THR A 153 14.21 10.05 4.36
C THR A 153 14.71 9.29 5.59
N SER A 154 15.96 9.53 5.99
CA SER A 154 16.56 8.88 7.16
C SER A 154 15.91 9.34 8.47
N GLU A 155 15.61 10.64 8.58
CA GLU A 155 14.96 11.25 9.74
C GLU A 155 13.52 10.75 9.90
N ILE A 156 12.75 10.64 8.80
CA ILE A 156 11.42 10.05 8.78
C ILE A 156 11.44 8.60 9.30
N LYS A 157 12.38 7.78 8.80
CA LYS A 157 12.53 6.37 9.22
C LYS A 157 12.82 6.27 10.72
N GLU A 158 13.73 7.08 11.24
CA GLU A 158 14.07 7.08 12.66
C GLU A 158 12.88 7.53 13.53
N LYS A 159 12.15 8.56 13.09
CA LYS A 159 11.02 9.10 13.82
C LYS A 159 9.87 8.10 13.91
N LEU A 160 9.56 7.39 12.83
CA LEU A 160 8.52 6.37 12.83
C LEU A 160 8.90 5.12 13.61
N LYS A 161 10.18 4.75 13.62
CA LYS A 161 10.68 3.69 14.50
C LYS A 161 10.45 4.03 15.98
N LYS A 162 10.58 5.31 16.36
CA LYS A 162 10.28 5.82 17.71
C LYS A 162 8.77 5.89 18.01
N MET A 163 7.93 6.05 16.99
CA MET A 163 6.45 6.08 17.10
C MET A 163 5.82 4.68 17.24
N GLY A 164 6.59 3.59 17.12
CA GLY A 164 6.20 2.29 17.65
C GLY A 164 5.55 1.28 16.70
N GLY A 165 5.99 1.17 15.44
CA GLY A 165 5.50 0.05 14.62
C GLY A 165 6.36 -0.30 13.42
N ASP A 166 6.88 -1.54 13.40
CA ASP A 166 7.40 -2.20 12.20
C ASP A 166 6.44 -2.08 11.01
N VAL A 167 5.13 -1.96 11.29
CA VAL A 167 4.05 -1.74 10.31
C VAL A 167 4.21 -0.44 9.52
N LEU A 168 4.44 0.70 10.19
CA LEU A 168 4.62 2.01 9.54
C LEU A 168 5.92 2.05 8.73
N THR A 169 6.97 1.41 9.24
CA THR A 169 8.28 1.31 8.57
C THR A 169 8.18 0.49 7.28
N ASN A 170 7.37 -0.57 7.26
CA ASN A 170 7.15 -1.40 6.07
C ASN A 170 6.28 -0.69 5.02
N ILE A 171 5.25 0.05 5.44
CA ILE A 171 4.44 0.90 4.53
C ILE A 171 5.35 1.93 3.85
N ILE A 172 6.18 2.62 4.61
CA ILE A 172 7.16 3.57 4.09
C ILE A 172 8.14 2.92 3.14
N THR A 173 8.72 1.79 3.51
CA THR A 173 9.75 1.16 2.70
C THR A 173 9.17 0.84 1.34
N ASN A 174 7.93 0.35 1.28
CA ASN A 174 7.27 0.07 0.00
C ASN A 174 6.89 1.34 -0.79
N ILE A 175 6.54 2.45 -0.14
CA ILE A 175 6.19 3.72 -0.83
C ILE A 175 7.44 4.44 -1.33
N LEU A 176 8.45 4.63 -0.46
CA LEU A 176 9.68 5.38 -0.77
C LEU A 176 10.65 4.60 -1.66
N THR A 177 10.64 3.26 -1.62
CA THR A 177 11.51 2.44 -2.50
C THR A 177 10.84 2.06 -3.82
N ASN A 178 9.55 2.39 -4.02
CA ASN A 178 8.90 2.17 -5.31
C ASN A 178 9.53 3.11 -6.36
N PRO A 179 10.19 2.59 -7.42
CA PRO A 179 10.87 3.41 -8.42
C PRO A 179 9.94 4.34 -9.19
N ASN A 180 8.65 4.03 -9.28
CA ASN A 180 7.66 4.90 -9.94
C ASN A 180 7.29 6.12 -9.07
N ILE A 181 7.49 6.02 -7.75
CA ILE A 181 7.32 7.12 -6.79
C ILE A 181 8.66 7.84 -6.63
N TYR A 182 9.73 7.10 -6.36
CA TYR A 182 11.10 7.61 -6.23
C TYR A 182 11.60 8.30 -7.50
N GLY A 183 11.34 7.72 -8.67
CA GLY A 183 11.67 8.30 -9.97
C GLY A 183 10.81 9.50 -10.37
N GLY A 184 9.73 9.78 -9.63
CA GLY A 184 9.00 11.05 -9.72
C GLY A 184 9.47 12.08 -8.67
N LEU A 185 10.34 11.69 -7.73
CA LEU A 185 10.91 12.55 -6.68
C LEU A 185 12.32 13.07 -7.03
N MET A 186 13.00 12.42 -7.98
CA MET A 186 14.23 12.86 -8.66
C MET A 186 13.89 13.61 -9.94
#